data_AF-A0A1V9ZT91-F1
#
_entry.id   AF-A0A1V9ZT91-F1
#
_cell.length_a   1.000
_cell.length_b   1.000
_cell.length_c   1.000
_cell.angle_alpha   90.00
_cell.angle_beta   90.00
_cell.angle_gamma   90.00
#
_symmetry.space_group_name_H-M   'P 1'
#
loop_
_entity.id
_entity.type
_entity.pdbx_description
1 polymer ?
#
loop_
_entity_poly.entity_id
_entity_poly.type
_entity_poly.pdbx_seq_one_letter_code
_entity_poly.pdbx_strand_id
1 'polypeptide(L)'
;ISEYYQSLYNNGLVGNANENFAYNPTTGAVQVQSNKQCLDSYWDGAQFQVHTWPCDSTNANQQWTVANNQVKHRVHGVCLTTIAGQTNIAVAPCNPNDIRQWISTSCSDTTVRNFIRIRTKFGKYLSEWNSGVFANTLQNNLNELFEMKGNMFQVASNGQCLDVYTDNNGYHLH
;
A
#
# COMPACT_ATOMS: atom_id res chain seq x y z
N ILE A 1 -10.44 -0.50 -2.60
CA ILE A 1 -10.48 -1.92 -2.22
C ILE A 1 -11.93 -2.33 -2.29
N SER A 2 -12.24 -3.45 -2.92
CA SER A 2 -13.61 -3.97 -3.05
C SER A 2 -13.68 -5.41 -2.58
N GLU A 3 -14.78 -5.79 -1.95
CA GLU A 3 -15.07 -7.18 -1.57
C GLU A 3 -15.85 -7.92 -2.66
N TYR A 4 -15.43 -9.16 -2.96
CA TYR A 4 -16.20 -10.11 -3.76
C TYR A 4 -15.95 -11.54 -3.29
N TYR A 5 -17.00 -12.35 -3.20
CA TYR A 5 -16.89 -13.77 -2.85
C TYR A 5 -16.05 -14.03 -1.60
N GLN A 6 -16.21 -13.18 -0.57
CA GLN A 6 -15.46 -13.23 0.68
C GLN A 6 -13.97 -12.87 0.55
N SER A 7 -13.51 -12.39 -0.60
CA SER A 7 -12.14 -11.97 -0.86
C SER A 7 -12.04 -10.48 -1.12
N LEU A 8 -10.83 -9.91 -0.98
CA LEU A 8 -10.57 -8.49 -1.18
C LEU A 8 -9.75 -8.24 -2.44
N TYR A 9 -10.09 -7.17 -3.16
CA TYR A 9 -9.46 -6.81 -4.43
C TYR A 9 -9.08 -5.31 -4.53
N ASN A 10 -8.00 -5.00 -5.25
CA ASN A 10 -7.52 -3.63 -5.55
C ASN A 10 -7.92 -3.15 -6.96
N ASN A 11 -9.16 -3.38 -7.34
CA ASN A 11 -9.73 -2.92 -8.60
C ASN A 11 -10.08 -1.42 -8.58
N GLY A 12 -10.46 -0.90 -9.76
CA GLY A 12 -10.92 0.48 -9.91
C GLY A 12 -12.21 0.75 -9.13
N LEU A 13 -12.38 2.01 -8.70
CA LEU A 13 -13.55 2.47 -7.94
C LEU A 13 -14.84 2.31 -8.76
N VAL A 14 -15.81 1.57 -8.22
CA VAL A 14 -17.14 1.34 -8.81
C VAL A 14 -18.22 2.20 -8.13
N GLY A 15 -18.05 2.57 -6.87
CA GLY A 15 -18.98 3.38 -6.08
C GLY A 15 -20.13 2.57 -5.45
N ASN A 16 -19.89 1.32 -5.06
CA ASN A 16 -20.93 0.45 -4.48
C ASN A 16 -20.59 -0.02 -3.05
N ALA A 17 -21.49 -0.78 -2.44
CA ALA A 17 -21.36 -1.22 -1.05
C ALA A 17 -20.15 -2.15 -0.79
N ASN A 18 -19.60 -2.79 -1.82
CA ASN A 18 -18.43 -3.67 -1.71
C ASN A 18 -17.15 -2.88 -1.40
N GLU A 19 -17.16 -1.58 -1.65
CA GLU A 19 -16.04 -0.65 -1.43
C GLU A 19 -16.14 0.11 -0.11
N ASN A 20 -17.25 -0.07 0.60
CA ASN A 20 -17.53 0.64 1.83
C ASN A 20 -17.17 -0.26 3.01
N PHE A 21 -16.25 0.21 3.85
CA PHE A 21 -15.77 -0.49 5.05
C PHE A 21 -16.02 0.39 6.27
N ALA A 22 -16.71 -0.13 7.27
CA ALA A 22 -16.91 0.52 8.56
C ALA A 22 -15.88 -0.01 9.56
N TYR A 23 -15.06 0.89 10.10
CA TYR A 23 -14.08 0.56 11.13
C TYR A 23 -14.57 0.96 12.51
N ASN A 24 -14.57 0.01 13.46
CA ASN A 24 -14.81 0.27 14.87
C ASN A 24 -13.47 0.27 15.62
N PRO A 25 -12.95 1.42 16.09
CA PRO A 25 -11.65 1.48 16.75
C PRO A 25 -11.62 0.79 18.12
N THR A 26 -12.75 0.70 18.82
CA THR A 26 -12.85 0.03 20.12
C THR A 26 -12.64 -1.47 19.96
N THR A 27 -13.41 -2.12 19.07
CA THR A 27 -13.33 -3.57 18.86
C THR A 27 -12.22 -3.98 17.88
N GLY A 28 -11.80 -3.06 17.00
CA GLY A 28 -10.88 -3.36 15.90
C GLY A 28 -11.56 -3.97 14.68
N ALA A 29 -12.89 -4.16 14.69
CA ALA A 29 -13.61 -4.75 13.58
C ALA A 29 -13.60 -3.83 12.36
N VAL A 30 -13.31 -4.39 11.18
CA VAL A 30 -13.43 -3.73 9.88
C VAL A 30 -14.52 -4.48 9.11
N GLN A 31 -15.73 -3.92 9.06
CA GLN A 31 -16.90 -4.56 8.46
C GLN A 31 -17.16 -4.03 7.05
N VAL A 32 -17.27 -4.94 6.08
CA VAL A 32 -17.68 -4.62 4.71
C VAL A 32 -19.19 -4.36 4.67
N GLN A 33 -19.60 -3.31 4.00
CA GLN A 33 -21.01 -2.88 4.00
C GLN A 33 -21.88 -3.68 3.03
N SER A 34 -21.31 -4.41 2.07
CA SER A 34 -22.00 -5.28 1.12
C SER A 34 -22.65 -6.49 1.78
N ASN A 35 -21.84 -7.33 2.43
CA ASN A 35 -22.23 -8.62 3.01
C ASN A 35 -22.27 -8.60 4.55
N LYS A 36 -21.94 -7.45 5.17
CA LYS A 36 -21.90 -7.24 6.64
C LYS A 36 -20.93 -8.17 7.38
N GLN A 37 -19.99 -8.77 6.67
CA GLN A 37 -18.91 -9.57 7.24
C GLN A 37 -17.71 -8.70 7.63
N CYS A 38 -16.90 -9.22 8.55
CA CYS A 38 -15.72 -8.57 9.07
C CYS A 38 -14.47 -9.12 8.38
N LEU A 39 -13.47 -8.26 8.23
CA LEU A 39 -12.15 -8.67 7.79
C LEU A 39 -11.55 -9.65 8.81
N ASP A 40 -11.16 -10.83 8.35
CA ASP A 40 -10.62 -11.91 9.18
C ASP A 40 -9.30 -12.40 8.58
N SER A 41 -8.26 -12.50 9.42
CA SER A 41 -6.99 -13.10 9.03
C SER A 41 -6.77 -14.42 9.73
N TYR A 42 -6.82 -15.50 8.96
CA TYR A 42 -6.68 -16.87 9.45
C TYR A 42 -5.38 -17.51 8.96
N TRP A 43 -4.92 -18.53 9.69
CA TRP A 43 -3.79 -19.35 9.29
C TRP A 43 -4.27 -20.51 8.39
N ASP A 44 -3.73 -20.63 7.19
CA ASP A 44 -4.13 -21.69 6.24
C ASP A 44 -3.32 -23.00 6.37
N GLY A 45 -2.38 -23.06 7.32
CA GLY A 45 -1.43 -24.16 7.48
C GLY A 45 0.00 -23.80 7.05
N ALA A 46 0.17 -22.75 6.25
CA ALA A 46 1.47 -22.31 5.73
C ALA A 46 1.73 -20.80 5.91
N GLN A 47 0.70 -19.97 5.79
CA GLN A 47 0.79 -18.52 5.95
C GLN A 47 -0.54 -17.92 6.43
N PHE A 48 -0.49 -16.66 6.85
CA PHE A 48 -1.71 -15.91 7.11
C PHE A 48 -2.38 -15.53 5.79
N GLN A 49 -3.68 -15.75 5.73
CA GLN A 49 -4.56 -15.33 4.66
C GLN A 49 -5.48 -14.22 5.17
N VAL A 50 -6.23 -13.61 4.25
CA VAL A 50 -7.26 -12.64 4.60
C VAL A 50 -8.50 -12.86 3.75
N HIS A 51 -9.65 -12.81 4.39
CA HIS A 51 -10.96 -12.92 3.76
C HIS A 51 -11.98 -12.11 4.57
N THR A 52 -13.24 -12.10 4.16
CA THR A 52 -14.33 -11.67 5.03
C THR A 52 -15.02 -12.87 5.63
N TRP A 53 -15.42 -12.75 6.90
CA TRP A 53 -16.08 -13.80 7.67
C TRP A 53 -17.18 -13.19 8.54
N PRO A 54 -18.24 -13.93 8.93
CA PRO A 54 -19.22 -13.43 9.89
C PRO A 54 -18.55 -12.76 11.10
N CYS A 55 -19.03 -11.56 11.43
CA CYS A 55 -18.46 -10.76 12.50
C CYS A 55 -18.67 -11.44 13.85
N ASP A 56 -17.60 -11.59 14.61
CA ASP A 56 -17.61 -12.08 15.99
C ASP A 56 -16.66 -11.22 16.83
N SER A 57 -17.22 -10.50 17.81
CA SER A 57 -16.46 -9.63 18.70
C SER A 57 -15.41 -10.36 19.55
N THR A 58 -15.55 -11.68 19.72
CA THR A 58 -14.63 -12.53 20.47
C THR A 58 -13.53 -13.14 19.59
N ASN A 59 -13.68 -13.06 18.27
CA ASN A 59 -12.72 -13.62 17.33
C ASN A 59 -11.50 -12.68 17.19
N ALA A 60 -10.36 -13.14 17.71
CA ALA A 60 -9.10 -12.39 17.69
C ALA A 60 -8.55 -12.16 16.27
N ASN A 61 -8.96 -12.95 15.28
CA ASN A 61 -8.54 -12.81 13.87
C ASN A 61 -9.22 -11.62 13.17
N GLN A 62 -10.23 -11.01 13.80
CA GLN A 62 -11.02 -9.92 13.24
C GLN A 62 -10.66 -8.55 13.81
N GLN A 63 -9.53 -8.47 14.51
CA GLN A 63 -9.12 -7.29 15.24
C GLN A 63 -7.96 -6.57 14.53
N TRP A 64 -8.27 -5.38 14.02
CA TRP A 64 -7.36 -4.57 13.23
C TRP A 64 -7.12 -3.20 13.87
N THR A 65 -5.98 -2.63 13.56
CA THR A 65 -5.65 -1.24 13.80
C THR A 65 -5.51 -0.56 12.45
N VAL A 66 -6.35 0.46 12.24
CA VAL A 66 -6.34 1.29 11.04
C VAL A 66 -5.74 2.63 11.42
N ALA A 67 -4.48 2.85 11.06
CA ALA A 67 -3.74 4.07 11.40
C ALA A 67 -2.51 4.20 10.49
N ASN A 68 -2.01 5.43 10.30
CA ASN A 68 -0.77 5.69 9.57
C ASN A 68 -0.72 5.06 8.17
N ASN A 69 -1.84 5.12 7.44
CA ASN A 69 -2.02 4.47 6.14
C ASN A 69 -1.79 2.94 6.16
N GLN A 70 -1.93 2.26 7.30
CA GLN A 70 -1.83 0.82 7.38
C GLN A 70 -3.07 0.21 8.03
N VAL A 71 -3.41 -1.00 7.59
CA VAL A 71 -4.40 -1.87 8.22
C VAL A 71 -3.63 -3.05 8.82
N LYS A 72 -3.31 -2.95 10.11
CA LYS A 72 -2.44 -3.89 10.85
C LYS A 72 -3.28 -4.82 11.71
N HIS A 73 -3.01 -6.12 11.65
CA HIS A 73 -3.61 -7.09 12.56
C HIS A 73 -3.10 -6.86 13.99
N ARG A 74 -3.99 -6.85 14.99
CA ARG A 74 -3.63 -6.55 16.38
C ARG A 74 -2.79 -7.65 17.04
N VAL A 75 -2.92 -8.89 16.58
CA VAL A 75 -2.32 -10.06 17.23
C VAL A 75 -1.15 -10.65 16.44
N HIS A 76 -1.23 -10.65 15.11
CA HIS A 76 -0.40 -11.54 14.25
C HIS A 76 0.76 -10.82 13.56
N GLY A 77 0.95 -9.51 13.81
CA GLY A 77 2.06 -8.74 13.22
C GLY A 77 2.02 -8.60 11.70
N VAL A 78 0.89 -8.93 11.06
CA VAL A 78 0.68 -8.81 9.62
C VAL A 78 -0.14 -7.58 9.26
N CYS A 79 0.09 -7.04 8.07
CA CYS A 79 -0.57 -5.87 7.52
C CYS A 79 -1.19 -6.22 6.16
N LEU A 80 -2.31 -5.60 5.80
CA LEU A 80 -2.84 -5.70 4.44
C LEU A 80 -1.78 -5.25 3.43
N THR A 81 -1.66 -5.98 2.34
CA THR A 81 -0.72 -5.68 1.26
C THR A 81 -1.33 -5.96 -0.10
N THR A 82 -0.94 -5.15 -1.07
CA THR A 82 -1.09 -5.49 -2.49
C THR A 82 0.02 -6.42 -2.96
N ILE A 83 -0.25 -7.22 -4.00
CA ILE A 83 0.74 -8.07 -4.66
C ILE A 83 0.94 -7.56 -6.08
N ALA A 84 2.19 -7.39 -6.50
CA ALA A 84 2.52 -6.90 -7.83
C ALA A 84 1.96 -7.84 -8.91
N GLY A 85 1.20 -7.28 -9.86
CA GLY A 85 0.60 -8.03 -10.96
C GLY A 85 -0.62 -8.87 -10.58
N GLN A 86 -1.11 -8.77 -9.34
CA GLN A 86 -2.35 -9.42 -8.92
C GLN A 86 -3.37 -8.40 -8.46
N THR A 87 -4.64 -8.79 -8.51
CA THR A 87 -5.73 -7.95 -8.01
C THR A 87 -6.11 -8.25 -6.57
N ASN A 88 -5.76 -9.44 -6.05
CA ASN A 88 -6.05 -9.83 -4.68
C ASN A 88 -5.26 -9.01 -3.68
N ILE A 89 -5.94 -8.60 -2.61
CA ILE A 89 -5.30 -8.11 -1.39
C ILE A 89 -4.94 -9.32 -0.52
N ALA A 90 -3.74 -9.31 0.02
CA ALA A 90 -3.23 -10.32 0.94
C ALA A 90 -2.80 -9.67 2.26
N VAL A 91 -2.18 -10.47 3.13
CA VAL A 91 -1.45 -9.99 4.30
C VAL A 91 0.02 -10.37 4.20
N ALA A 92 0.89 -9.55 4.76
CA ALA A 92 2.33 -9.81 4.87
C ALA A 92 2.87 -9.24 6.19
N PRO A 93 4.07 -9.64 6.67
CA PRO A 93 4.70 -9.00 7.82
C PRO A 93 4.71 -7.47 7.66
N CYS A 94 4.28 -6.77 8.70
CA CYS A 94 4.18 -5.32 8.64
C CYS A 94 5.53 -4.65 8.38
N ASN A 95 5.61 -3.83 7.33
CA ASN A 95 6.76 -3.02 6.99
C ASN A 95 6.26 -1.60 6.65
N PRO A 96 6.50 -0.58 7.51
CA PRO A 96 6.03 0.78 7.27
C PRO A 96 6.65 1.42 6.03
N ASN A 97 7.82 0.92 5.58
CA ASN A 97 8.48 1.41 4.38
C ASN A 97 7.97 0.72 3.10
N ASP A 98 7.16 -0.33 3.20
CA ASP A 98 6.59 -1.01 2.04
C ASP A 98 5.32 -0.30 1.58
N ILE A 99 5.43 0.42 0.47
CA ILE A 99 4.32 1.18 -0.11
C ILE A 99 3.14 0.27 -0.49
N ARG A 100 3.37 -1.02 -0.72
CA ARG A 100 2.29 -1.97 -1.03
C ARG A 100 1.33 -2.18 0.14
N GLN A 101 1.77 -1.82 1.35
CA GLN A 101 1.00 -1.87 2.59
C GLN A 101 0.34 -0.53 2.94
N TRP A 102 0.48 0.48 2.08
CA TRP A 102 -0.12 1.79 2.30
C TRP A 102 -1.55 1.81 1.76
N ILE A 103 -2.52 1.70 2.66
CA ILE A 103 -3.95 1.76 2.39
C ILE A 103 -4.49 3.07 2.98
N SER A 104 -4.85 4.01 2.10
CA SER A 104 -5.51 5.25 2.55
C SER A 104 -6.91 4.94 3.07
N THR A 105 -7.24 5.50 4.23
CA THR A 105 -8.54 5.36 4.90
C THR A 105 -9.36 6.65 4.83
N SER A 106 -8.83 7.65 4.13
CA SER A 106 -9.50 8.91 3.87
C SER A 106 -9.77 9.03 2.37
N CYS A 107 -11.06 9.06 2.02
CA CYS A 107 -11.51 9.42 0.68
C CYS A 107 -11.61 10.94 0.49
N SER A 108 -11.34 11.76 1.52
CA SER A 108 -11.39 13.23 1.42
C SER A 108 -10.15 13.81 0.75
N ASP A 109 -9.07 13.03 0.64
CA ASP A 109 -7.99 13.33 -0.29
C ASP A 109 -8.41 12.82 -1.67
N THR A 110 -9.28 13.60 -2.34
CA THR A 110 -9.73 13.31 -3.71
C THR A 110 -8.58 13.38 -4.72
N THR A 111 -7.42 13.91 -4.30
CA THR A 111 -6.18 13.86 -5.06
C THR A 111 -5.54 12.48 -4.96
N VAL A 112 -6.00 11.59 -5.84
CA VAL A 112 -5.27 10.35 -6.15
C VAL A 112 -3.87 10.74 -6.62
N ARG A 113 -2.86 10.49 -5.76
CA ARG A 113 -1.46 10.67 -6.13
C ARG A 113 -1.06 9.57 -7.09
N ASN A 114 -0.72 9.97 -8.31
CA ASN A 114 -0.21 9.07 -9.33
C ASN A 114 1.31 9.01 -9.21
N PHE A 115 1.80 7.90 -8.69
CA PHE A 115 3.22 7.63 -8.66
C PHE A 115 3.62 6.83 -9.90
N ILE A 116 4.79 7.17 -10.43
CA ILE A 116 5.48 6.38 -11.42
C ILE A 116 6.71 5.73 -10.78
N ARG A 117 7.06 4.57 -11.32
CA ARG A 117 8.31 3.88 -11.02
C ARG A 117 9.07 3.71 -12.32
N ILE A 118 10.29 4.24 -12.39
CA ILE A 118 11.11 4.21 -13.60
C ILE A 118 12.00 2.97 -13.56
N ARG A 119 11.90 2.11 -14.58
CA ARG A 119 12.71 0.90 -14.73
C ARG A 119 13.69 1.05 -15.89
N THR A 120 14.98 0.86 -15.59
CA THR A 120 16.06 0.86 -16.58
C THR A 120 15.96 -0.36 -17.51
N LYS A 121 16.63 -0.30 -18.68
CA LYS A 121 16.71 -1.43 -19.62
C LYS A 121 17.35 -2.69 -19.03
N PHE A 122 18.12 -2.56 -17.95
CA PHE A 122 18.77 -3.66 -17.25
C PHE A 122 17.95 -4.19 -16.07
N GLY A 123 16.70 -3.75 -15.93
CA GLY A 123 15.78 -4.23 -14.91
C GLY A 123 15.97 -3.64 -13.52
N LYS A 124 16.87 -2.65 -13.35
CA LYS A 124 17.04 -1.84 -12.13
C LYS A 124 16.02 -0.71 -12.08
N TYR A 125 15.74 -0.20 -10.89
CA TYR A 125 14.78 0.87 -10.62
C TYR A 125 15.50 2.13 -10.18
N LEU A 126 15.04 3.29 -10.64
CA LEU A 126 15.53 4.56 -10.10
C LEU A 126 15.12 4.67 -8.64
N SER A 127 16.08 5.02 -7.77
CA SER A 127 15.92 5.13 -6.33
C SER A 127 16.70 6.33 -5.82
N GLU A 128 16.06 7.19 -5.04
CA GLU A 128 16.72 8.25 -4.30
C GLU A 128 17.46 7.69 -3.08
N TRP A 129 18.66 8.23 -2.84
CA TRP A 129 19.41 7.98 -1.63
C TRP A 129 20.41 9.11 -1.38
N ASN A 130 20.38 9.72 -0.20
CA ASN A 130 21.35 10.72 0.24
C ASN A 130 21.57 11.83 -0.80
N SER A 131 20.45 12.44 -1.26
CA SER A 131 20.43 13.49 -2.30
C SER A 131 21.08 13.08 -3.62
N GLY A 132 21.05 11.80 -3.96
CA GLY A 132 21.47 11.28 -5.25
C GLY A 132 20.47 10.28 -5.79
N VAL A 133 20.54 10.00 -7.10
CA VAL A 133 19.60 9.11 -7.78
C VAL A 133 20.35 7.95 -8.41
N PHE A 134 19.99 6.73 -8.00
CA PHE A 134 20.72 5.52 -8.33
C PHE A 134 19.83 4.47 -8.99
N ALA A 135 20.43 3.62 -9.82
CA ALA A 135 19.76 2.44 -10.35
C ALA A 135 19.94 1.26 -9.38
N ASN A 136 18.88 0.89 -8.65
CA ASN A 136 18.91 -0.12 -7.59
C ASN A 136 18.00 -1.33 -7.87
N THR A 137 18.10 -2.38 -7.04
CA THR A 137 17.08 -3.45 -6.99
C THR A 137 15.81 -2.94 -6.34
N LEU A 138 14.68 -3.56 -6.69
CA LEU A 138 13.37 -3.19 -6.16
C LEU A 138 13.31 -3.22 -4.63
N GLN A 139 12.98 -2.09 -4.01
CA GLN A 139 12.82 -1.94 -2.55
C GLN A 139 11.35 -1.82 -2.11
N ASN A 140 10.45 -1.43 -3.02
CA ASN A 140 9.03 -1.13 -2.73
C ASN A 140 8.84 -0.02 -1.68
N ASN A 141 9.69 1.01 -1.69
CA ASN A 141 9.56 2.15 -0.79
C ASN A 141 9.33 3.45 -1.56
N LEU A 142 9.18 4.56 -0.83
CA LEU A 142 8.93 5.87 -1.42
C LEU A 142 10.11 6.42 -2.24
N ASN A 143 11.34 5.96 -1.99
CA ASN A 143 12.52 6.44 -2.70
C ASN A 143 12.52 6.00 -4.17
N GLU A 144 11.74 4.97 -4.52
CA GLU A 144 11.60 4.47 -5.89
C GLU A 144 10.34 4.99 -6.60
N LEU A 145 9.62 5.93 -5.97
CA LEU A 145 8.39 6.49 -6.49
C LEU A 145 8.55 7.97 -6.79
N PHE A 146 8.11 8.36 -7.98
CA PHE A 146 8.20 9.73 -8.46
C PHE A 146 6.81 10.20 -8.87
N GLU A 147 6.56 11.49 -8.76
CA GLU A 147 5.35 12.14 -9.24
C GLU A 147 5.71 13.31 -10.16
N MET A 148 4.82 13.63 -11.09
CA MET A 148 4.98 14.83 -11.92
C MET A 148 4.43 16.05 -11.20
N LYS A 149 5.29 17.05 -10.93
CA LYS A 149 4.90 18.38 -10.46
C LYS A 149 5.19 19.39 -11.56
N GLY A 150 4.15 19.77 -12.31
CA GLY A 150 4.33 20.54 -13.54
C GLY A 150 5.19 19.75 -14.53
N ASN A 151 6.38 20.27 -14.84
CA ASN A 151 7.34 19.64 -15.76
C ASN A 151 8.49 18.93 -15.04
N MET A 152 8.43 18.79 -13.72
CA MET A 152 9.49 18.19 -12.91
C MET A 152 9.08 16.83 -12.36
N PHE A 153 10.03 15.89 -12.33
CA PHE A 153 9.89 14.68 -11.52
C PHE A 153 10.25 15.02 -10.09
N GLN A 154 9.30 14.83 -9.17
CA GLN A 154 9.50 14.98 -7.74
C GLN A 154 9.54 13.59 -7.10
N VAL A 155 10.51 13.32 -6.25
CA VAL A 155 10.58 12.05 -5.51
C VAL A 155 9.57 12.06 -4.35
N ALA A 156 8.87 10.95 -4.16
CA ALA A 156 7.81 10.82 -3.16
C ALA A 156 8.34 10.78 -1.72
N SER A 157 9.61 10.44 -1.52
CA SER A 157 10.23 10.28 -0.20
C SER A 157 10.41 11.60 0.55
N ASN A 158 10.86 12.64 -0.12
CA ASN A 158 11.25 13.92 0.51
C ASN A 158 10.78 15.17 -0.25
N GLY A 159 10.11 15.01 -1.40
CA GLY A 159 9.60 16.13 -2.21
C GLY A 159 10.68 16.89 -2.99
N GLN A 160 11.92 16.40 -3.05
CA GLN A 160 12.95 16.97 -3.90
C GLN A 160 12.68 16.65 -5.37
N CYS A 161 13.11 17.54 -6.25
CA CYS A 161 12.91 17.40 -7.68
C CYS A 161 14.19 16.94 -8.35
N LEU A 162 14.05 16.15 -9.40
CA LEU A 162 15.18 15.71 -10.20
C LEU A 162 15.79 16.88 -10.95
N ASP A 163 17.09 17.08 -10.82
CA ASP A 163 17.85 18.02 -11.63
C ASP A 163 19.21 17.48 -12.06
N VAL A 164 19.70 18.07 -13.16
CA VAL A 164 20.97 17.71 -13.77
C VAL A 164 22.01 18.74 -13.36
N TYR A 165 23.14 18.26 -12.85
CA TYR A 165 24.27 19.11 -12.51
C TYR A 165 25.56 18.59 -13.15
N THR A 166 26.59 19.42 -13.15
CA THR A 166 27.91 19.07 -13.69
C THR A 166 29.00 19.31 -12.67
N ASP A 167 29.97 18.40 -12.65
CA ASP A 167 31.24 18.57 -11.94
C ASP A 167 32.43 18.25 -12.87
N ASN A 168 33.64 18.19 -12.32
CA ASN A 168 34.84 17.84 -13.09
C ASN A 168 34.82 16.41 -13.66
N ASN A 169 33.90 15.55 -13.21
CA ASN A 169 33.76 14.14 -13.60
C ASN A 169 32.61 13.93 -14.60
N GLY A 170 31.80 14.95 -14.91
CA GLY A 170 30.79 14.88 -15.97
C GLY A 170 29.40 15.40 -15.55
N TYR A 171 28.37 14.90 -16.23
CA TYR A 171 26.97 15.19 -15.97
C TYR A 171 26.37 14.17 -15.01
N HIS A 172 25.66 14.66 -14.00
CA HIS A 172 25.04 13.85 -12.96
C HIS A 172 23.57 14.21 -12.81
N LEU A 173 22.82 13.29 -12.20
CA LEU A 173 21.42 13.48 -11.81
C LEU A 173 21.34 13.40 -10.29
N HIS A 174 20.66 14.36 -9.66
CA HIS A 174 20.22 14.23 -8.26
C HIS A 174 18.73 14.47 -8.11
#